data_AF-A0A499V894-F1
#
_entry.id   AF-A0A499V894-F1
#
_cell.length_a   1.000
_cell.length_b   1.000
_cell.length_c   1.000
_cell.angle_alpha   90.00
_cell.angle_beta   90.00
_cell.angle_gamma   90.00
#
_symmetry.space_group_name_H-M   'P 1'
#
loop_
_entity.id
_entity.type
_entity.pdbx_description
1 polymer ?
#
loop_
_entity_poly.entity_id
_entity_poly.type
_entity_poly.pdbx_seq_one_letter_code
_entity_poly.pdbx_strand_id
1 'polypeptide(L)'
;MLLTVPGAADAPTTAPATGRLLPLGVDVHEHATAAQAQVHAVFEPADGSAPRLVRASVSVPKPDTVVGAGVWQLLRPHMSLLAAAGEGRSMELHAMPITAEGDLIWSDEQGRPGEPADPFATARVVLPTATAAHTAPLHRHPAGIAVPVFLEGYAVHKDGDVLTFNTAGHGHGHGLAVEADRVPTTGPLTPEAVALSNACIGLLRWDTGAFSVQPLAVETTVRKKAVAVHAGAWAGGTADKTGAKAEKAATEAVAVLRERAGRLLRK
;
A
#
# COMPACT_ATOMS: atom_id res chain seq x y z
N MET A 1 27.11 -9.59 -6.53
CA MET A 1 25.93 -9.51 -7.42
C MET A 1 24.84 -10.35 -6.78
N LEU A 2 23.64 -9.79 -6.49
CA LEU A 2 22.60 -10.55 -5.77
C LEU A 2 22.18 -11.82 -6.54
N LEU A 3 22.19 -11.73 -7.88
CA LEU A 3 21.86 -12.81 -8.82
C LEU A 3 22.87 -13.98 -8.83
N THR A 4 24.03 -13.86 -8.17
CA THR A 4 25.03 -14.93 -8.09
C THR A 4 25.01 -15.64 -6.73
N VAL A 5 24.08 -15.28 -5.85
CA VAL A 5 23.97 -15.91 -4.53
C VAL A 5 23.12 -17.19 -4.65
N PRO A 6 23.65 -18.37 -4.31
CA PRO A 6 22.87 -19.60 -4.29
C PRO A 6 21.63 -19.46 -3.41
N GLY A 7 20.48 -19.94 -3.89
CA GLY A 7 19.18 -19.83 -3.20
C GLY A 7 18.43 -18.51 -3.42
N ALA A 8 19.02 -17.50 -4.08
CA ALA A 8 18.33 -16.24 -4.38
C ALA A 8 17.15 -16.39 -5.36
N ALA A 9 17.04 -17.55 -6.05
CA ALA A 9 15.97 -17.87 -6.99
C ALA A 9 15.01 -18.97 -6.47
N ASP A 10 15.23 -19.48 -5.26
CA ASP A 10 14.38 -20.54 -4.72
C ASP A 10 12.99 -19.98 -4.39
N ALA A 11 11.96 -20.79 -4.64
CA ALA A 11 10.61 -20.43 -4.23
C ALA A 11 10.56 -20.33 -2.69
N PRO A 12 10.03 -19.23 -2.12
CA PRO A 12 9.96 -19.08 -0.69
C PRO A 12 9.04 -20.16 -0.10
N THR A 13 9.47 -20.75 1.01
CA THR A 13 8.61 -21.66 1.78
C THR A 13 7.46 -20.87 2.38
N THR A 14 6.26 -21.48 2.38
CA THR A 14 5.05 -20.86 2.90
C THR A 14 4.40 -21.70 3.99
N ALA A 15 3.70 -21.03 4.88
CA ALA A 15 2.81 -21.63 5.87
C ALA A 15 1.37 -21.11 5.67
N PRO A 16 0.34 -21.86 6.08
CA PRO A 16 -1.04 -21.36 6.02
C PRO A 16 -1.29 -20.33 7.13
N ALA A 17 -1.88 -19.19 6.77
CA ALA A 17 -2.32 -18.14 7.69
C ALA A 17 -3.85 -18.07 7.73
N THR A 18 -4.41 -18.18 8.94
CA THR A 18 -5.84 -18.06 9.22
C THR A 18 -6.05 -17.02 10.31
N GLY A 19 -6.94 -16.05 10.09
CA GLY A 19 -7.13 -14.92 10.99
C GLY A 19 -7.67 -13.69 10.28
N ARG A 20 -7.62 -12.55 10.96
CA ARG A 20 -8.13 -11.28 10.45
C ARG A 20 -6.99 -10.42 9.92
N LEU A 21 -7.15 -9.87 8.73
CA LEU A 21 -6.22 -8.94 8.11
C LEU A 21 -6.84 -7.53 8.16
N LEU A 22 -6.07 -6.57 8.65
CA LEU A 22 -6.46 -5.16 8.80
C LEU A 22 -5.59 -4.30 7.87
N PRO A 23 -6.07 -3.94 6.67
CA PRO A 23 -5.34 -3.09 5.74
C PRO A 23 -5.03 -1.72 6.34
N LEU A 24 -3.77 -1.27 6.21
CA LEU A 24 -3.31 0.06 6.62
C LEU A 24 -3.25 1.04 5.44
N GLY A 25 -2.82 0.55 4.28
CA GLY A 25 -2.64 1.37 3.09
C GLY A 25 -2.08 0.59 1.92
N VAL A 26 -2.04 1.22 0.75
CA VAL A 26 -1.60 0.61 -0.51
C VAL A 26 -0.47 1.44 -1.11
N ASP A 27 0.68 0.81 -1.35
CA ASP A 27 1.74 1.34 -2.20
C ASP A 27 1.52 0.83 -3.64
N VAL A 28 1.81 1.67 -4.63
CA VAL A 28 1.65 1.32 -6.05
C VAL A 28 2.96 1.59 -6.78
N HIS A 29 3.56 0.53 -7.29
CA HIS A 29 4.76 0.58 -8.11
C HIS A 29 4.37 0.53 -9.58
N GLU A 30 4.75 1.57 -10.32
CA GLU A 30 4.50 1.66 -11.75
C GLU A 30 5.80 1.55 -12.55
N HIS A 31 5.82 0.65 -13.53
CA HIS A 31 6.85 0.53 -14.55
C HIS A 31 6.22 0.67 -15.93
N ALA A 32 7.00 0.96 -16.98
CA ALA A 32 6.48 1.06 -18.35
C ALA A 32 5.74 -0.22 -18.81
N THR A 33 6.11 -1.38 -18.28
CA THR A 33 5.60 -2.69 -18.72
C THR A 33 4.84 -3.48 -17.64
N ALA A 34 4.80 -2.98 -16.40
CA ALA A 34 4.16 -3.67 -15.30
C ALA A 34 3.65 -2.68 -14.25
N ALA A 35 2.66 -3.09 -13.48
CA ALA A 35 2.28 -2.40 -12.26
C ALA A 35 2.11 -3.40 -11.12
N GLN A 36 2.38 -2.96 -9.90
CA GLN A 36 2.13 -3.71 -8.68
C GLN A 36 1.39 -2.82 -7.68
N ALA A 37 0.36 -3.36 -7.05
CA ALA A 37 -0.20 -2.81 -5.82
C ALA A 37 0.21 -3.69 -4.64
N GLN A 38 0.81 -3.08 -3.62
CA GLN A 38 1.23 -3.72 -2.38
C GLN A 38 0.40 -3.17 -1.22
N VAL A 39 -0.43 -4.01 -0.63
CA VAL A 39 -1.21 -3.68 0.55
C VAL A 39 -0.38 -3.98 1.78
N HIS A 40 -0.12 -2.97 2.60
CA HIS A 40 0.46 -3.12 3.92
C HIS A 40 -0.65 -3.29 4.95
N ALA A 41 -0.51 -4.26 5.84
CA ALA A 41 -1.57 -4.63 6.77
C ALA A 41 -1.02 -5.14 8.10
N VAL A 42 -1.87 -5.13 9.12
CA VAL A 42 -1.69 -5.90 10.34
C VAL A 42 -2.49 -7.19 10.22
N PHE A 43 -1.87 -8.34 10.45
CA PHE A 43 -2.53 -9.63 10.53
C PHE A 43 -2.68 -10.05 11.99
N GLU A 44 -3.90 -10.38 12.40
CA GLU A 44 -4.26 -10.93 13.70
C GLU A 44 -4.57 -12.43 13.55
N PRO A 45 -3.63 -13.30 13.97
CA PRO A 45 -3.81 -14.75 13.88
C PRO A 45 -5.04 -15.24 14.66
N ALA A 46 -5.80 -16.18 14.08
CA ALA A 46 -6.97 -16.77 14.74
C ALA A 46 -6.62 -17.61 15.99
N ASP A 47 -5.35 -18.01 16.12
CA ASP A 47 -4.84 -18.73 17.30
C ASP A 47 -4.57 -17.81 18.50
N GLY A 48 -4.80 -16.50 18.36
CA GLY A 48 -4.60 -15.51 19.41
C GLY A 48 -3.14 -15.11 19.64
N SER A 49 -2.21 -15.56 18.78
CA SER A 49 -0.82 -15.08 18.83
C SER A 49 -0.72 -13.59 18.47
N ALA A 50 0.43 -12.98 18.78
CA ALA A 50 0.63 -11.54 18.61
C ALA A 50 0.35 -11.09 17.15
N PRO A 51 -0.27 -9.91 16.96
CA PRO A 51 -0.45 -9.34 15.63
C PRO A 51 0.89 -9.20 14.90
N ARG A 52 0.87 -9.31 13.57
CA ARG A 52 2.08 -9.30 12.75
C ARG A 52 1.94 -8.31 11.61
N LEU A 53 3.04 -7.64 11.26
CA LEU A 53 3.10 -6.86 10.04
C LEU A 53 3.23 -7.80 8.85
N VAL A 54 2.36 -7.61 7.87
CA VAL A 54 2.34 -8.39 6.64
C VAL A 54 2.14 -7.48 5.45
N ARG A 55 2.49 -7.99 4.27
CA ARG A 55 2.19 -7.33 3.01
C ARG A 55 1.60 -8.33 2.02
N ALA A 56 0.67 -7.88 1.20
CA ALA A 56 0.08 -8.65 0.13
C ALA A 56 0.25 -7.88 -1.17
N SER A 57 0.86 -8.50 -2.19
CA SER A 57 1.15 -7.82 -3.46
C SER A 57 0.43 -8.49 -4.62
N VAL A 58 -0.08 -7.67 -5.51
CA VAL A 58 -0.68 -8.09 -6.78
C VAL A 58 0.04 -7.37 -7.90
N SER A 59 0.53 -8.12 -8.89
CA SER A 59 1.25 -7.56 -10.05
C SER A 59 0.58 -7.94 -11.35
N VAL A 60 0.58 -7.02 -12.30
CA VAL A 60 -0.02 -7.22 -13.63
C VAL A 60 0.88 -6.65 -14.71
N PRO A 61 0.99 -7.32 -15.87
CA PRO A 61 1.62 -6.70 -17.03
C PRO A 61 0.75 -5.53 -17.51
N LYS A 62 1.39 -4.46 -17.98
CA LYS A 62 0.69 -3.32 -18.58
C LYS A 62 1.43 -2.76 -19.78
N PRO A 63 0.74 -2.19 -20.78
CA PRO A 63 1.37 -1.33 -21.76
C PRO A 63 1.68 0.04 -21.12
N ASP A 64 2.71 0.71 -21.63
CA ASP A 64 3.19 2.00 -21.11
C ASP A 64 2.14 3.12 -21.18
N THR A 65 1.15 2.97 -22.06
CA THR A 65 0.03 3.91 -22.20
C THR A 65 -1.00 3.83 -21.08
N VAL A 66 -0.97 2.81 -20.22
CA VAL A 66 -1.85 2.69 -19.05
C VAL A 66 -1.14 3.27 -17.85
N VAL A 67 -1.58 4.44 -17.42
CA VAL A 67 -1.02 5.22 -16.31
C VAL A 67 -2.12 5.71 -15.36
N GLY A 68 -1.74 6.18 -14.18
CA GLY A 68 -2.66 6.81 -13.22
C GLY A 68 -3.83 5.89 -12.83
N ALA A 69 -5.04 6.44 -12.74
CA ALA A 69 -6.22 5.66 -12.35
C ALA A 69 -6.51 4.44 -13.24
N GLY A 70 -5.96 4.40 -14.46
CA GLY A 70 -6.10 3.26 -15.35
C GLY A 70 -5.37 2.00 -14.90
N VAL A 71 -4.35 2.14 -14.04
CA VAL A 71 -3.64 1.02 -13.43
C VAL A 71 -4.60 0.13 -12.63
N TRP A 72 -5.58 0.73 -11.94
CA TRP A 72 -6.57 -0.03 -11.18
C TRP A 72 -7.38 -0.97 -12.05
N GLN A 73 -7.74 -0.60 -13.29
CA GLN A 73 -8.47 -1.49 -14.22
C GLN A 73 -7.75 -2.81 -14.48
N LEU A 74 -6.42 -2.78 -14.52
CA LEU A 74 -5.62 -3.97 -14.76
C LEU A 74 -5.53 -4.83 -13.50
N LEU A 75 -5.50 -4.21 -12.31
CA LEU A 75 -5.42 -4.87 -11.01
C LEU A 75 -6.76 -5.43 -10.52
N ARG A 76 -7.90 -5.02 -11.12
CA ARG A 76 -9.25 -5.47 -10.75
C ARG A 76 -9.45 -6.98 -10.63
N PRO A 77 -8.78 -7.89 -11.36
CA PRO A 77 -8.97 -9.32 -11.11
C PRO A 77 -8.75 -9.73 -9.65
N HIS A 78 -8.07 -8.90 -8.84
CA HIS A 78 -7.82 -9.09 -7.41
C HIS A 78 -8.61 -8.09 -6.53
N MET A 79 -9.89 -7.84 -6.87
CA MET A 79 -10.70 -6.81 -6.22
C MET A 79 -10.90 -7.02 -4.72
N SER A 80 -10.95 -8.24 -4.18
CA SER A 80 -11.48 -8.39 -2.81
C SER A 80 -10.60 -7.71 -1.76
N LEU A 81 -9.28 -7.87 -1.86
CA LEU A 81 -8.31 -7.17 -1.01
C LEU A 81 -8.27 -5.67 -1.27
N LEU A 82 -8.20 -5.28 -2.53
CA LEU A 82 -8.08 -3.88 -2.93
C LEU A 82 -9.35 -3.07 -2.61
N ALA A 83 -10.53 -3.68 -2.77
CA ALA A 83 -11.81 -3.11 -2.37
C ALA A 83 -11.88 -2.98 -0.85
N ALA A 84 -11.52 -4.02 -0.09
CA ALA A 84 -11.50 -3.93 1.37
C ALA A 84 -10.57 -2.81 1.88
N ALA A 85 -9.38 -2.67 1.28
CA ALA A 85 -8.47 -1.57 1.59
C ALA A 85 -9.06 -0.19 1.25
N GLY A 86 -9.76 -0.05 0.12
CA GLY A 86 -10.40 1.20 -0.29
C GLY A 86 -11.67 1.55 0.51
N GLU A 87 -12.40 0.53 0.98
CA GLU A 87 -13.65 0.66 1.74
C GLU A 87 -13.46 0.72 3.27
N GLY A 88 -12.22 0.55 3.75
CA GLY A 88 -11.92 0.50 5.18
C GLY A 88 -12.56 -0.73 5.85
N ARG A 89 -12.32 -1.92 5.28
CA ARG A 89 -12.79 -3.21 5.81
C ARG A 89 -11.62 -4.13 6.14
N SER A 90 -11.81 -4.99 7.13
CA SER A 90 -10.93 -6.13 7.34
C SER A 90 -11.12 -7.19 6.25
N MET A 91 -10.20 -8.15 6.20
CA MET A 91 -10.37 -9.40 5.47
C MET A 91 -10.25 -10.58 6.44
N GLU A 92 -11.16 -11.54 6.35
CA GLU A 92 -11.05 -12.84 7.00
C GLU A 92 -10.27 -13.78 6.08
N LEU A 93 -9.13 -14.27 6.56
CA LEU A 93 -8.25 -15.18 5.83
C LEU A 93 -8.44 -16.61 6.31
N HIS A 94 -8.48 -17.55 5.37
CA HIS A 94 -8.51 -18.97 5.64
C HIS A 94 -7.40 -19.68 4.87
N ALA A 95 -6.38 -20.14 5.60
CA ALA A 95 -5.23 -20.86 5.06
C ALA A 95 -4.49 -20.12 3.91
N MET A 96 -4.48 -18.78 3.94
CA MET A 96 -3.75 -17.95 2.98
C MET A 96 -2.24 -18.24 3.09
N PRO A 97 -1.51 -18.58 2.01
CA PRO A 97 -0.08 -18.82 2.12
C PRO A 97 0.67 -17.55 2.52
N ILE A 98 1.52 -17.66 3.55
CA ILE A 98 2.41 -16.59 4.01
C ILE A 98 3.86 -17.06 4.03
N THR A 99 4.80 -16.21 3.59
CA THR A 99 6.23 -16.48 3.71
C THR A 99 6.74 -16.19 5.12
N ALA A 100 7.95 -16.65 5.44
CA ALA A 100 8.62 -16.32 6.70
C ALA A 100 8.88 -14.81 6.89
N GLU A 101 8.90 -14.02 5.80
CA GLU A 101 9.11 -12.57 5.83
C GLU A 101 7.81 -11.76 5.87
N GLY A 102 6.66 -12.42 5.98
CA GLY A 102 5.35 -11.77 6.09
C GLY A 102 4.71 -11.40 4.76
N ASP A 103 5.16 -11.99 3.66
CA ASP A 103 4.49 -11.86 2.35
C ASP A 103 3.31 -12.83 2.24
N LEU A 104 2.11 -12.29 2.10
CA LEU A 104 0.92 -13.06 1.74
C LEU A 104 0.89 -13.28 0.23
N ILE A 105 0.76 -14.55 -0.18
CA ILE A 105 0.48 -14.92 -1.57
C ILE A 105 -1.03 -14.86 -1.74
N TRP A 106 -1.52 -13.73 -2.25
CA TRP A 106 -2.95 -13.45 -2.29
C TRP A 106 -3.73 -14.42 -3.20
N SER A 107 -4.83 -14.96 -2.67
CA SER A 107 -5.84 -15.71 -3.41
C SER A 107 -7.24 -15.27 -2.97
N ASP A 108 -8.08 -14.82 -3.90
CA ASP A 108 -9.46 -14.40 -3.60
C ASP A 108 -10.33 -15.55 -3.08
N GLU A 109 -9.93 -16.82 -3.28
CA GLU A 109 -10.64 -17.99 -2.72
C GLU A 109 -10.41 -18.13 -1.21
N GLN A 110 -9.31 -17.56 -0.70
CA GLN A 110 -8.85 -17.71 0.69
C GLN A 110 -9.04 -16.45 1.53
N GLY A 111 -9.61 -15.39 0.95
CA GLY A 111 -9.92 -14.14 1.61
C GLY A 111 -11.38 -13.74 1.43
N ARG A 112 -12.02 -13.26 2.49
CA ARG A 112 -13.39 -12.71 2.42
C ARG A 112 -13.46 -11.36 3.12
N PRO A 113 -14.24 -10.39 2.63
CA PRO A 113 -14.46 -9.14 3.36
C PRO A 113 -15.02 -9.42 4.76
N GLY A 114 -14.36 -8.86 5.77
CA GLY A 114 -14.78 -8.88 7.17
C GLY A 114 -15.49 -7.59 7.56
N GLU A 115 -15.51 -7.27 8.85
CA GLU A 115 -16.17 -6.08 9.40
C GLU A 115 -15.48 -4.75 8.98
N PRO A 116 -16.16 -3.59 9.12
CA PRO A 116 -15.52 -2.30 8.99
C PRO A 116 -14.29 -2.18 9.90
N ALA A 117 -13.17 -1.77 9.34
CA ALA A 117 -11.90 -1.59 10.02
C ALA A 117 -11.26 -0.29 9.51
N ASP A 118 -11.41 0.77 10.29
CA ASP A 118 -10.80 2.07 9.97
C ASP A 118 -9.26 1.96 10.03
N PRO A 119 -8.53 2.33 8.96
CA PRO A 119 -7.07 2.22 8.95
C PRO A 119 -6.38 3.08 10.02
N PHE A 120 -6.91 4.26 10.34
CA PHE A 120 -6.32 5.15 11.35
C PHE A 120 -6.55 4.65 12.78
N ALA A 121 -7.72 4.07 13.07
CA ALA A 121 -7.99 3.38 14.33
C ALA A 121 -7.10 2.14 14.47
N THR A 122 -6.95 1.36 13.39
CA THR A 122 -6.04 0.20 13.35
C THR A 122 -4.60 0.63 13.60
N ALA A 123 -4.13 1.66 12.91
CA ALA A 123 -2.77 2.18 13.03
C ALA A 123 -2.49 2.76 14.43
N ARG A 124 -3.50 3.31 15.10
CA ARG A 124 -3.36 3.87 16.45
C ARG A 124 -3.38 2.81 17.55
N VAL A 125 -4.17 1.74 17.37
CA VAL A 125 -4.42 0.75 18.44
C VAL A 125 -3.65 -0.55 18.24
N VAL A 126 -3.64 -1.09 17.02
CA VAL A 126 -3.14 -2.45 16.76
C VAL A 126 -1.69 -2.42 16.28
N LEU A 127 -1.34 -1.51 15.37
CA LEU A 127 0.01 -1.41 14.81
C LEU A 127 1.14 -1.35 15.87
N PRO A 128 1.03 -0.61 17.00
CA PRO A 128 2.08 -0.61 18.04
C PRO A 128 2.32 -1.96 18.71
N THR A 129 1.37 -2.89 18.61
CA THR A 129 1.46 -4.25 19.17
C THR A 129 1.95 -5.27 18.14
N ALA A 130 2.04 -4.88 16.87
CA ALA A 130 2.37 -5.78 15.77
C ALA A 130 3.88 -6.04 15.70
N THR A 131 4.26 -7.31 15.54
CA THR A 131 5.65 -7.70 15.32
C THR A 131 5.99 -7.71 13.83
N ALA A 132 7.11 -7.12 13.45
CA ALA A 132 7.67 -7.27 12.11
C ALA A 132 8.33 -8.64 11.93
N ALA A 133 8.15 -9.26 10.77
CA ALA A 133 8.92 -10.43 10.40
C ALA A 133 10.41 -10.08 10.20
N HIS A 134 11.30 -11.04 10.47
CA HIS A 134 12.72 -10.84 10.23
C HIS A 134 13.01 -10.92 8.73
N THR A 135 13.50 -9.83 8.14
CA THR A 135 14.01 -9.83 6.76
C THR A 135 15.38 -10.53 6.71
N ALA A 136 15.51 -11.57 5.88
CA ALA A 136 16.76 -12.27 5.66
C ALA A 136 17.83 -11.30 5.13
N PRO A 137 19.12 -11.47 5.48
CA PRO A 137 20.17 -10.52 5.09
C PRO A 137 20.23 -10.17 3.60
N LEU A 138 19.93 -11.12 2.71
CA LEU A 138 19.92 -10.91 1.26
C LEU A 138 18.77 -10.04 0.76
N HIS A 139 17.68 -9.94 1.54
CA HIS A 139 16.50 -9.15 1.19
C HIS A 139 16.50 -7.76 1.85
N ARG A 140 17.56 -7.43 2.62
CA ARG A 140 17.73 -6.13 3.28
C ARG A 140 18.19 -5.02 2.33
N HIS A 141 17.79 -5.09 1.07
CA HIS A 141 18.05 -3.98 0.15
C HIS A 141 17.25 -2.75 0.64
N PRO A 142 17.84 -1.57 0.79
CA PRO A 142 17.13 -0.38 1.28
C PRO A 142 15.86 -0.04 0.47
N ALA A 143 15.89 -0.27 -0.85
CA ALA A 143 14.70 -0.13 -1.69
C ALA A 143 13.57 -1.14 -1.40
N GLY A 144 13.86 -2.26 -0.73
CA GLY A 144 12.90 -3.30 -0.36
C GLY A 144 12.46 -3.28 1.11
N ILE A 145 13.13 -2.52 1.98
CA ILE A 145 12.74 -2.36 3.39
C ILE A 145 11.84 -1.13 3.49
N ALA A 146 10.58 -1.38 3.85
CA ALA A 146 9.58 -0.36 4.11
C ALA A 146 8.74 -0.80 5.30
N VAL A 147 8.74 -0.04 6.38
CA VAL A 147 8.07 -0.41 7.64
C VAL A 147 6.85 0.49 7.85
N PRO A 148 5.63 -0.05 7.96
CA PRO A 148 4.45 0.75 8.29
C PRO A 148 4.63 1.49 9.62
N VAL A 149 4.38 2.80 9.60
CA VAL A 149 4.40 3.66 10.78
C VAL A 149 3.14 4.51 10.84
N PHE A 150 2.74 4.86 12.05
CA PHE A 150 1.70 5.83 12.32
C PHE A 150 2.32 7.07 12.96
N LEU A 151 2.07 8.23 12.37
CA LEU A 151 2.57 9.52 12.82
C LEU A 151 1.38 10.42 13.14
N GLU A 152 1.38 11.05 14.30
CA GLU A 152 0.42 12.08 14.71
C GLU A 152 1.11 13.12 15.59
N GLY A 153 0.48 14.29 15.76
CA GLY A 153 1.04 15.36 16.60
C GLY A 153 2.31 16.01 16.01
N TYR A 154 2.56 15.86 14.71
CA TYR A 154 3.64 16.53 14.01
C TYR A 154 3.21 17.92 13.49
N ALA A 155 4.19 18.81 13.34
CA ALA A 155 4.03 20.02 12.55
C ALA A 155 4.55 19.78 11.14
N VAL A 156 3.79 20.17 10.12
CA VAL A 156 4.25 20.14 8.72
C VAL A 156 5.08 21.38 8.43
N HIS A 157 6.27 21.19 7.89
CA HIS A 157 7.09 22.25 7.30
C HIS A 157 7.25 22.02 5.79
N LYS A 158 7.12 23.09 5.02
CA LYS A 158 7.30 23.07 3.56
C LYS A 158 8.31 24.15 3.18
N ASP A 159 9.41 23.74 2.55
CA ASP A 159 10.41 24.61 1.96
C ASP A 159 10.57 24.24 0.47
N GLY A 160 10.06 25.10 -0.42
CA GLY A 160 9.90 24.75 -1.84
C GLY A 160 9.05 23.48 -2.02
N ASP A 161 9.63 22.47 -2.66
CA ASP A 161 9.01 21.15 -2.87
C ASP A 161 9.34 20.14 -1.76
N VAL A 162 10.19 20.51 -0.80
CA VAL A 162 10.57 19.64 0.31
C VAL A 162 9.52 19.73 1.41
N LEU A 163 8.94 18.58 1.75
CA LEU A 163 8.02 18.42 2.88
C LEU A 163 8.72 17.71 4.03
N THR A 164 8.52 18.19 5.25
CA THR A 164 9.09 17.61 6.47
C THR A 164 8.04 17.55 7.58
N PHE A 165 7.97 16.42 8.28
CA PHE A 165 7.19 16.28 9.50
C PHE A 165 8.10 16.49 10.70
N ASN A 166 7.83 17.54 11.47
CA ASN A 166 8.52 17.83 12.72
C ASN A 166 7.76 17.16 13.85
N THR A 167 8.28 16.03 14.32
CA THR A 167 7.71 15.31 15.46
C THR A 167 8.26 15.88 16.77
N ALA A 168 7.40 16.05 17.77
CA ALA A 168 7.83 16.45 19.11
C ALA A 168 8.36 15.21 19.86
N GLY A 169 9.68 15.03 19.89
CA GLY A 169 10.32 13.90 20.60
C GLY A 169 11.79 14.18 20.94
N HIS A 170 12.15 13.95 22.21
CA HIS A 170 13.50 13.95 22.80
C HIS A 170 14.44 15.13 22.45
N GLY A 171 14.12 16.31 22.96
CA GLY A 171 15.10 17.40 23.20
C GLY A 171 15.40 18.31 22.01
N HIS A 172 15.32 17.81 20.79
CA HIS A 172 15.39 18.59 19.55
C HIS A 172 14.36 18.01 18.58
N GLY A 173 13.43 18.81 18.07
CA GLY A 173 12.47 18.33 17.07
C GLY A 173 13.24 17.78 15.86
N HIS A 174 13.11 16.49 15.59
CA HIS A 174 13.74 15.86 14.43
C HIS A 174 12.76 15.96 13.26
N GLY A 175 13.20 16.62 12.20
CA GLY A 175 12.46 16.67 10.94
C GLY A 175 12.59 15.35 10.21
N LEU A 176 11.46 14.69 9.96
CA LEU A 176 11.38 13.50 9.11
C LEU A 176 11.01 13.93 7.69
N ALA A 177 11.90 13.66 6.74
CA ALA A 177 11.65 13.98 5.32
C ALA A 177 10.45 13.19 4.80
N VAL A 178 9.60 13.83 4.00
CA VAL A 178 8.39 13.22 3.44
C VAL A 178 8.57 13.03 1.94
N GLU A 179 8.52 11.79 1.48
CA GLU A 179 8.59 11.41 0.05
C GLU A 179 7.22 11.55 -0.60
N ALA A 180 6.72 12.79 -0.65
CA ALA A 180 5.40 13.10 -1.23
C ALA A 180 5.38 12.93 -2.77
N ASP A 181 6.55 12.94 -3.42
CA ASP A 181 6.76 12.67 -4.84
C ASP A 181 6.55 11.18 -5.19
N ARG A 182 6.69 10.28 -4.22
CA ARG A 182 6.37 8.85 -4.35
C ARG A 182 4.88 8.53 -4.19
N VAL A 183 4.04 9.50 -3.85
CA VAL A 183 2.60 9.28 -3.76
C VAL A 183 2.05 8.87 -5.13
N PRO A 184 1.38 7.70 -5.26
CA PRO A 184 0.87 7.26 -6.54
C PRO A 184 -0.16 8.23 -7.11
N THR A 185 0.01 8.61 -8.39
CA THR A 185 -0.99 9.38 -9.15
C THR A 185 -2.24 8.56 -9.49
N THR A 186 -2.29 7.31 -9.05
CA THR A 186 -3.39 6.37 -9.28
C THR A 186 -4.56 6.61 -8.33
N GLY A 187 -4.39 7.40 -7.26
CA GLY A 187 -5.41 7.66 -6.26
C GLY A 187 -5.59 9.15 -5.91
N PRO A 188 -6.44 9.46 -4.92
CA PRO A 188 -6.75 10.83 -4.50
C PRO A 188 -5.73 11.43 -3.54
N LEU A 189 -4.73 10.66 -3.07
CA LEU A 189 -3.68 11.18 -2.20
C LEU A 189 -2.77 12.11 -3.03
N THR A 190 -2.56 13.34 -2.55
CA THR A 190 -1.69 14.32 -3.22
C THR A 190 -0.70 14.94 -2.24
N PRO A 191 0.41 15.53 -2.71
CA PRO A 191 1.33 16.29 -1.85
C PRO A 191 0.64 17.39 -1.04
N GLU A 192 -0.40 18.03 -1.59
CA GLU A 192 -1.19 19.05 -0.89
C GLU A 192 -2.02 18.45 0.25
N ALA A 193 -2.65 17.29 0.03
CA ALA A 193 -3.36 16.57 1.08
C ALA A 193 -2.40 16.17 2.22
N VAL A 194 -1.19 15.74 1.88
CA VAL A 194 -0.12 15.43 2.84
C VAL A 194 0.30 16.69 3.60
N ALA A 195 0.43 17.83 2.92
CA ALA A 195 0.82 19.09 3.56
C ALA A 195 -0.23 19.65 4.53
N LEU A 196 -1.52 19.28 4.36
CA LEU A 196 -2.64 19.69 5.21
C LEU A 196 -2.99 18.65 6.30
N SER A 197 -2.23 17.57 6.37
CA SER A 197 -2.50 16.46 7.27
C SER A 197 -2.12 16.74 8.73
N ASN A 198 -2.82 16.08 9.65
CA ASN A 198 -2.49 16.06 11.07
C ASN A 198 -2.21 14.65 11.62
N ALA A 199 -2.51 13.62 10.83
CA ALA A 199 -2.05 12.26 11.03
C ALA A 199 -1.69 11.60 9.69
N CYS A 200 -0.72 10.69 9.72
CA CYS A 200 -0.20 10.00 8.54
C CYS A 200 0.05 8.53 8.86
N ILE A 201 -0.47 7.64 8.01
CA ILE A 201 0.00 6.27 7.87
C ILE A 201 0.99 6.27 6.73
N GLY A 202 2.22 5.88 6.99
CA GLY A 202 3.29 5.89 5.99
C GLY A 202 4.20 4.68 6.09
N LEU A 203 5.12 4.58 5.14
CA LEU A 203 6.23 3.64 5.14
C LEU A 203 7.49 4.38 5.55
N LEU A 204 8.07 3.99 6.68
CA LEU A 204 9.40 4.43 7.09
C LEU A 204 10.44 3.70 6.26
N ARG A 205 11.31 4.46 5.62
CA ARG A 205 12.36 3.97 4.74
C ARG A 205 13.70 4.52 5.18
N TRP A 206 14.74 3.75 4.94
CA TRP A 206 16.12 4.22 5.08
C TRP A 206 16.71 4.33 3.68
N ASP A 207 17.05 5.54 3.25
CA ASP A 207 17.71 5.76 1.97
C ASP A 207 18.77 6.85 2.11
N THR A 208 19.88 6.72 1.38
CA THR A 208 20.99 7.68 1.35
C THR A 208 21.55 8.10 2.72
N GLY A 209 21.39 7.27 3.76
CA GLY A 209 21.89 7.55 5.11
C GLY A 209 20.92 8.33 6.01
N ALA A 210 19.65 8.47 5.61
CA ALA A 210 18.62 9.14 6.39
C ALA A 210 17.30 8.35 6.39
N PHE A 211 16.47 8.62 7.40
CA PHE A 211 15.09 8.16 7.42
C PHE A 211 14.18 9.11 6.66
N SER A 212 13.25 8.55 5.92
CA SER A 212 12.17 9.25 5.24
C SER A 212 10.85 8.51 5.42
N VAL A 213 9.73 9.20 5.23
CA VAL A 213 8.39 8.60 5.23
C VAL A 213 7.72 8.77 3.88
N GLN A 214 7.28 7.66 3.30
CA GLN A 214 6.42 7.63 2.12
C GLN A 214 4.95 7.54 2.57
N PRO A 215 4.11 8.56 2.33
CA PRO A 215 2.72 8.54 2.75
C PRO A 215 1.88 7.48 2.03
N LEU A 216 1.09 6.70 2.78
CA LEU A 216 0.07 5.77 2.22
C LEU A 216 -1.35 6.30 2.42
N ALA A 217 -1.57 6.97 3.54
CA ALA A 217 -2.83 7.64 3.86
C ALA A 217 -2.59 8.81 4.81
N VAL A 218 -3.41 9.84 4.69
CA VAL A 218 -3.38 10.99 5.59
C VAL A 218 -4.78 11.33 6.10
N GLU A 219 -4.84 11.83 7.32
CA GLU A 219 -6.05 12.37 7.92
C GLU A 219 -5.89 13.88 8.10
N THR A 220 -6.97 14.60 7.84
CA THR A 220 -7.09 16.02 8.17
C THR A 220 -8.46 16.29 8.80
N THR A 221 -8.67 17.49 9.33
CA THR A 221 -9.94 17.88 9.93
C THR A 221 -10.66 18.92 9.08
N VAL A 222 -11.82 18.55 8.53
CA VAL A 222 -12.69 19.45 7.77
C VAL A 222 -13.99 19.64 8.54
N ARG A 223 -14.34 20.90 8.86
CA ARG A 223 -15.57 21.23 9.63
C ARG A 223 -15.73 20.39 10.90
N LYS A 224 -14.63 20.21 11.65
CA LYS A 224 -14.54 19.40 12.89
C LYS A 224 -14.74 17.89 12.72
N LYS A 225 -14.71 17.38 11.49
CA LYS A 225 -14.75 15.93 11.21
C LYS A 225 -13.40 15.48 10.66
N ALA A 226 -12.93 14.34 11.13
CA ALA A 226 -11.81 13.64 10.52
C ALA A 226 -12.19 13.22 9.09
N VAL A 227 -11.29 13.48 8.14
CA VAL A 227 -11.42 13.07 6.75
C VAL A 227 -10.10 12.43 6.35
N ALA A 228 -10.16 11.17 5.97
CA ALA A 228 -9.01 10.41 5.52
C ALA A 228 -8.93 10.38 3.98
N VAL A 229 -7.71 10.42 3.47
CA VAL A 229 -7.38 10.28 2.05
C VAL A 229 -6.32 9.19 1.92
N HIS A 230 -6.61 8.17 1.11
CA HIS A 230 -5.74 6.99 0.95
C HIS A 230 -5.27 6.86 -0.49
N ALA A 231 -4.03 6.43 -0.70
CA ALA A 231 -3.50 6.14 -2.04
C ALA A 231 -4.32 5.06 -2.77
N GLY A 232 -4.79 4.04 -2.03
CA GLY A 232 -5.60 2.94 -2.55
C GLY A 232 -7.11 3.21 -2.65
N ALA A 233 -7.59 4.42 -2.35
CA ALA A 233 -9.03 4.68 -2.21
C ALA A 233 -9.86 4.42 -3.49
N TRP A 234 -9.25 4.45 -4.68
CA TRP A 234 -9.94 4.19 -5.95
C TRP A 234 -9.83 2.72 -6.41
N ALA A 235 -9.16 1.86 -5.65
CA ALA A 235 -8.85 0.50 -6.10
C ALA A 235 -10.11 -0.38 -6.27
N GLY A 236 -11.13 -0.19 -5.43
CA GLY A 236 -12.45 -0.82 -5.55
C GLY A 236 -13.43 -0.13 -6.52
N GLY A 237 -13.00 0.97 -7.16
CA GLY A 237 -13.91 1.93 -7.81
C GLY A 237 -14.15 3.15 -6.92
N THR A 238 -14.65 4.24 -7.50
CA THR A 238 -14.74 5.53 -6.79
C THR A 238 -15.99 6.31 -7.14
N ALA A 239 -16.60 6.93 -6.12
CA ALA A 239 -17.68 7.91 -6.29
C ALA A 239 -17.15 9.34 -6.57
N ASP A 240 -15.83 9.54 -6.50
CA ASP A 240 -15.17 10.79 -6.90
C ASP A 240 -15.38 11.01 -8.40
N LYS A 241 -15.92 12.17 -8.79
CA LYS A 241 -16.19 12.49 -10.21
C LYS A 241 -14.93 12.49 -11.07
N THR A 242 -13.81 12.97 -10.53
CA THR A 242 -12.50 13.00 -11.20
C THR A 242 -11.98 11.58 -11.35
N GLY A 243 -12.03 10.80 -10.28
CA GLY A 243 -11.65 9.39 -10.28
C GLY A 243 -12.49 8.57 -11.27
N ALA A 244 -13.82 8.71 -11.24
CA ALA A 244 -14.74 8.00 -12.13
C ALA A 244 -14.53 8.36 -13.60
N LYS A 245 -14.22 9.63 -13.91
CA LYS A 245 -13.90 10.06 -15.29
C LYS A 245 -12.58 9.45 -15.77
N ALA A 246 -11.54 9.48 -14.94
CA ALA A 246 -10.24 8.90 -15.26
C ALA A 246 -10.35 7.38 -15.44
N GLU A 247 -11.11 6.73 -14.57
CA GLU A 247 -11.41 5.30 -14.61
C GLU A 247 -12.12 4.90 -15.91
N LYS A 248 -13.18 5.64 -16.30
CA LYS A 248 -13.93 5.37 -17.53
C LYS A 248 -13.03 5.47 -18.76
N ALA A 249 -12.24 6.54 -18.86
CA ALA A 249 -11.32 6.75 -19.98
C ALA A 249 -10.29 5.61 -20.10
N ALA A 250 -9.76 5.15 -18.97
CA ALA A 250 -8.83 4.04 -18.96
C ALA A 250 -9.47 2.70 -19.36
N THR A 251 -10.71 2.45 -18.94
CA THR A 251 -11.45 1.22 -19.29
C THR A 251 -11.63 1.09 -20.80
N GLU A 252 -12.03 2.18 -21.46
CA GLU A 252 -12.21 2.22 -22.91
C GLU A 252 -10.86 1.94 -23.64
N ALA A 253 -9.76 2.53 -23.17
CA ALA A 253 -8.43 2.31 -23.74
C ALA A 253 -7.95 0.85 -23.57
N VAL A 254 -8.10 0.27 -22.37
CA VAL A 254 -7.67 -1.11 -22.08
C VAL A 254 -8.49 -2.11 -22.91
N ALA A 255 -9.79 -1.90 -23.07
CA ALA A 255 -10.65 -2.76 -23.88
C ALA A 255 -10.17 -2.82 -25.35
N VAL A 256 -9.86 -1.67 -25.94
CA VAL A 256 -9.31 -1.59 -27.31
C VAL A 256 -7.97 -2.31 -27.42
N LEU A 257 -7.08 -2.16 -26.43
CA LEU A 257 -5.77 -2.82 -26.42
C LEU A 257 -5.91 -4.34 -26.31
N ARG A 258 -6.79 -4.84 -25.44
CA ARG A 258 -7.10 -6.27 -25.31
C ARG A 258 -7.68 -6.84 -26.60
N GLU A 259 -8.59 -6.11 -27.26
CA GLU A 259 -9.15 -6.54 -28.54
C GLU A 259 -8.07 -6.65 -29.61
N ARG A 260 -7.20 -5.63 -29.74
CA ARG A 260 -6.10 -5.63 -30.71
C ARG A 260 -5.11 -6.77 -30.46
N ALA A 261 -4.71 -6.98 -29.20
CA ALA A 261 -3.85 -8.10 -28.82
C ALA A 261 -4.50 -9.46 -29.15
N GLY A 262 -5.78 -9.63 -28.84
CA GLY A 262 -6.53 -10.85 -29.14
C GLY A 262 -6.69 -11.12 -30.64
N ARG A 263 -6.67 -10.10 -31.51
CA ARG A 263 -6.62 -10.28 -32.97
C ARG A 263 -5.24 -10.71 -33.45
N LEU A 264 -4.17 -10.21 -32.82
CA LEU A 264 -2.79 -10.59 -33.14
C LEU A 264 -2.47 -12.04 -32.74
N LEU A 265 -2.98 -12.49 -31.59
CA LEU A 265 -2.76 -13.85 -31.07
C LEU A 265 -3.60 -14.93 -31.76
N ARG A 266 -4.55 -14.56 -32.64
CA ARG A 266 -5.39 -15.49 -33.41
C ARG A 266 -4.84 -15.80 -34.80
N LYS A 267 -3.60 -15.40 -35.08
CA LYS A 267 -2.83 -15.78 -36.27
C LYS A 267 -1.75 -16.78 -35.87
#